data_AF-A0A949FCL1-F1
#
_entry.id   AF-A0A949FCL1-F1
#
_cell.length_a   1.000
_cell.length_b   1.000
_cell.length_c   1.000
_cell.angle_alpha   90.00
_cell.angle_beta   90.00
_cell.angle_gamma   90.00
#
_symmetry.space_group_name_H-M   'P 1'
#
loop_
_entity.id
_entity.type
_entity.pdbx_description
1 polymer ?
#
loop_
_entity_poly.entity_id
_entity_poly.type
_entity_poly.pdbx_seq_one_letter_code
_entity_poly.pdbx_strand_id
1 'polypeptide(L)'
;MKKILIAIICVVLLGLAGFFLLRGRGPERCYIKKLEGNRFQLIVNDKPYIIKGMVYSPVPIGKNHAYDFWSDPARPHLHDGRLMKEMGVNTIRVYKPGIDQKKTKDAIRGLYGKFGIRTAMGHWLGFWDFPNYADPSFREKIKKDVLDMVNTYKDEKGILLWILGNENNVSFSYGPQTLNLWTTPEIEAMDDPYLKRQARARIYYSFVNEVAQAVHEIDPNHPVVLANAELTDIDVAGEVTPDIDILGCSIYRGKSFGSFFRGVADKFKRPVVITEFGCDRYNAFLNEEDEGVQAEFIEAEWKEIERNTFEGNGVGNSLGCFVFEWTDEWWKFDENNAASWYVHDTAASWSNGAYYFDIKAPQNMNINEEWWGVCAMEKRDKGLDKRKPTKAYFLLKELWM
;
A
#
# COMPACT_ATOMS: atom_id res chain seq x y z
N MET A 1 63.52 12.69 5.57
CA MET A 1 62.75 11.43 5.47
C MET A 1 61.47 11.42 6.31
N LYS A 2 61.50 11.65 7.64
CA LYS A 2 60.27 11.65 8.49
C LYS A 2 59.13 12.57 8.02
N LYS A 3 59.43 13.80 7.58
CA LYS A 3 58.39 14.76 7.11
C LYS A 3 57.70 14.33 5.81
N ILE A 4 58.43 13.66 4.92
CA ILE A 4 57.88 13.15 3.64
C ILE A 4 56.98 11.93 3.90
N LEU A 5 57.39 11.06 4.83
CA LEU A 5 56.59 9.89 5.21
C LEU A 5 55.25 10.30 5.87
N ILE A 6 55.26 11.33 6.72
CA ILE A 6 54.04 11.85 7.35
C ILE A 6 53.10 12.47 6.30
N ALA A 7 53.64 13.22 5.33
CA ALA A 7 52.84 13.82 4.26
C ALA A 7 52.17 12.74 3.38
N ILE A 8 52.88 11.66 3.06
CA ILE A 8 52.35 10.54 2.28
C ILE A 8 51.24 9.81 3.06
N ILE A 9 51.43 9.56 4.36
CA ILE A 9 50.41 8.93 5.20
C ILE A 9 49.14 9.79 5.29
N CYS A 10 49.29 11.12 5.44
CA CYS A 10 48.13 12.02 5.46
C CYS A 10 47.39 12.05 4.11
N VAL A 11 48.10 12.02 2.98
CA VAL A 11 47.47 11.98 1.64
C VAL A 11 46.77 10.64 1.40
N VAL A 12 47.34 9.52 1.86
CA VAL A 12 46.69 8.20 1.77
C VAL A 12 45.45 8.13 2.68
N LEU A 13 45.51 8.67 3.90
CA LEU A 13 44.36 8.72 4.81
C LEU A 13 43.25 9.66 4.31
N LEU A 14 43.60 10.82 3.75
CA LEU A 14 42.64 11.74 3.11
C LEU A 14 42.07 11.15 1.82
N GLY A 15 42.89 10.42 1.05
CA GLY A 15 42.46 9.67 -0.12
C GLY A 15 41.50 8.54 0.23
N LEU A 16 41.77 7.79 1.31
CA LEU A 16 40.89 6.74 1.84
C LEU A 16 39.60 7.33 2.42
N ALA A 17 39.66 8.42 3.19
CA ALA A 17 38.48 9.12 3.69
C ALA A 17 37.63 9.66 2.52
N GLY A 18 38.26 10.22 1.50
CA GLY A 18 37.63 10.62 0.25
C GLY A 18 37.01 9.43 -0.51
N PHE A 19 37.68 8.28 -0.53
CA PHE A 19 37.19 7.05 -1.18
C PHE A 19 35.97 6.45 -0.45
N PHE A 20 35.91 6.55 0.87
CA PHE A 20 34.73 6.16 1.67
C PHE A 20 33.59 7.19 1.62
N LEU A 21 33.90 8.48 1.43
CA LEU A 21 32.92 9.56 1.24
C LEU A 21 32.36 9.60 -0.20
N LEU A 22 33.13 9.16 -1.19
CA LEU A 22 32.76 9.12 -2.63
C LEU A 22 32.21 7.78 -3.09
N ARG A 23 32.30 6.71 -2.27
CA ARG A 23 31.39 5.58 -2.44
C ARG A 23 30.00 6.10 -2.11
N GLY A 24 29.25 6.47 -3.15
CA GLY A 24 27.79 6.48 -3.05
C GLY A 24 27.40 5.19 -2.34
N ARG A 25 26.72 5.31 -1.19
CA ARG A 25 26.12 4.15 -0.53
C ARG A 25 25.46 3.34 -1.64
N GLY A 26 25.76 2.03 -1.69
CA GLY A 26 25.11 1.13 -2.62
C GLY A 26 23.58 1.25 -2.55
N PRO A 27 22.83 0.57 -3.43
CA PRO A 27 21.37 0.59 -3.38
C PRO A 27 20.88 0.40 -1.94
N GLU A 28 19.87 1.18 -1.55
CA GLU A 28 19.33 1.09 -0.20
C GLU A 28 18.80 -0.32 0.00
N ARG A 29 19.23 -0.97 1.09
CA ARG A 29 18.85 -2.35 1.36
C ARG A 29 17.70 -2.37 2.35
N CYS A 30 16.58 -2.91 1.89
CA CYS A 30 15.38 -3.18 2.64
C CYS A 30 15.21 -4.70 2.77
N TYR A 31 15.05 -5.22 3.98
CA TYR A 31 14.87 -6.67 4.17
C TYR A 31 14.12 -7.01 5.45
N ILE A 32 13.54 -8.20 5.49
CA ILE A 32 12.87 -8.72 6.68
C ILE A 32 13.88 -9.44 7.58
N LYS A 33 13.95 -9.02 8.84
CA LYS A 33 14.69 -9.72 9.90
C LYS A 33 13.70 -10.46 10.79
N LYS A 34 13.83 -11.78 10.83
CA LYS A 34 13.14 -12.61 11.81
C LYS A 34 13.86 -12.55 13.17
N LEU A 35 13.11 -12.35 14.22
CA LEU A 35 13.57 -12.31 15.61
C LEU A 35 13.12 -13.59 16.36
N GLU A 36 13.57 -13.72 17.60
CA GLU A 36 13.07 -14.75 18.52
C GLU A 36 11.55 -14.68 18.69
N GLY A 37 10.92 -15.83 18.95
CA GLY A 37 9.47 -15.92 19.15
C GLY A 37 8.62 -15.68 17.89
N ASN A 38 9.19 -15.86 16.69
CA ASN A 38 8.52 -15.58 15.40
C ASN A 38 8.03 -14.12 15.27
N ARG A 39 8.80 -13.18 15.82
CA ARG A 39 8.60 -11.74 15.62
C ARG A 39 9.40 -11.27 14.40
N PHE A 40 9.01 -10.14 13.81
CA PHE A 40 9.59 -9.66 12.55
C PHE A 40 9.85 -8.16 12.57
N GLN A 41 10.95 -7.75 11.94
CA GLN A 41 11.31 -6.36 11.70
C GLN A 41 11.53 -6.14 10.21
N LEU A 42 11.02 -5.02 9.68
CA LEU A 42 11.53 -4.46 8.45
C LEU A 42 12.79 -3.66 8.78
N ILE A 43 13.89 -3.95 8.10
CA ILE A 43 15.15 -3.24 8.24
C ILE A 43 15.37 -2.40 6.99
N VAL A 44 15.64 -1.11 7.18
CA VAL A 44 15.96 -0.16 6.10
C VAL A 44 17.26 0.51 6.45
N ASN A 45 18.30 0.33 5.61
CA ASN A 45 19.64 0.87 5.85
C ASN A 45 20.16 0.52 7.27
N ASP A 46 20.08 -0.76 7.63
CA ASP A 46 20.53 -1.35 8.91
C ASP A 46 19.79 -0.85 10.16
N LYS A 47 18.65 -0.19 10.00
CA LYS A 47 17.81 0.28 11.12
C LYS A 47 16.41 -0.33 11.06
N PRO A 48 15.82 -0.70 12.22
CA PRO A 48 14.40 -1.06 12.27
C PRO A 48 13.52 0.06 11.70
N TYR A 49 12.47 -0.34 11.01
CA TYR A 49 11.54 0.54 10.33
C TYR A 49 10.11 0.05 10.54
N ILE A 50 9.25 0.92 11.07
CA ILE A 50 7.81 0.70 11.15
C ILE A 50 7.16 1.61 10.11
N ILE A 51 6.36 1.04 9.22
CA ILE A 51 5.66 1.79 8.17
C ILE A 51 4.54 2.61 8.81
N LYS A 52 4.69 3.94 8.74
CA LYS A 52 3.67 4.95 9.08
C LYS A 52 3.24 5.55 7.75
N GLY A 53 2.35 4.83 7.06
CA GLY A 53 2.10 5.01 5.64
C GLY A 53 0.76 5.62 5.31
N MET A 54 0.69 6.20 4.11
CA MET A 54 -0.57 6.64 3.48
C MET A 54 -0.76 5.97 2.12
N VAL A 55 -1.98 5.55 1.81
CA VAL A 55 -2.37 5.30 0.42
C VAL A 55 -2.45 6.64 -0.30
N TYR A 56 -1.78 6.73 -1.46
CA TYR A 56 -1.54 8.00 -2.13
C TYR A 56 -1.93 7.94 -3.61
N SER A 57 -3.08 8.54 -3.93
CA SER A 57 -3.57 8.77 -5.29
C SER A 57 -4.29 10.13 -5.33
N PRO A 58 -3.57 11.26 -5.28
CA PRO A 58 -4.21 12.57 -5.22
C PRO A 58 -4.90 12.92 -6.56
N VAL A 59 -6.17 12.58 -6.68
CA VAL A 59 -7.01 12.92 -7.83
C VAL A 59 -7.64 14.31 -7.61
N PRO A 60 -7.45 15.28 -8.52
CA PRO A 60 -8.11 16.58 -8.42
C PRO A 60 -9.63 16.47 -8.57
N ILE A 61 -10.38 17.39 -7.96
CA ILE A 61 -11.82 17.51 -8.15
C ILE A 61 -12.11 17.72 -9.66
N GLY A 62 -13.06 16.95 -10.20
CA GLY A 62 -13.42 16.93 -11.62
C GLY A 62 -12.61 15.93 -12.47
N LYS A 63 -11.86 15.03 -11.84
CA LYS A 63 -11.10 13.94 -12.48
C LYS A 63 -11.41 12.60 -11.80
N ASN A 64 -11.07 11.50 -12.45
CA ASN A 64 -11.26 10.14 -11.94
C ASN A 64 -9.92 9.38 -11.82
N HIS A 65 -10.00 8.07 -11.53
CA HIS A 65 -8.86 7.15 -11.37
C HIS A 65 -7.85 7.12 -12.54
N ALA A 66 -8.25 7.60 -13.73
CA ALA A 66 -7.35 7.65 -14.89
C ALA A 66 -6.35 8.82 -14.82
N TYR A 67 -6.48 9.72 -13.84
CA TYR A 67 -5.61 10.88 -13.69
C TYR A 67 -4.17 10.49 -13.31
N ASP A 68 -3.21 10.85 -14.16
CA ASP A 68 -1.78 10.63 -13.89
C ASP A 68 -1.19 11.76 -13.02
N PHE A 69 -1.36 11.64 -11.70
CA PHE A 69 -0.85 12.63 -10.75
C PHE A 69 0.68 12.75 -10.73
N TRP A 70 1.40 11.73 -11.22
CA TRP A 70 2.86 11.75 -11.31
C TRP A 70 3.34 12.84 -12.26
N SER A 71 2.59 13.04 -13.35
CA SER A 71 2.89 13.99 -14.42
C SER A 71 2.26 15.37 -14.19
N ASP A 72 1.51 15.56 -13.11
CA ASP A 72 0.86 16.83 -12.80
C ASP A 72 1.90 17.97 -12.68
N PRO A 73 1.81 19.02 -13.52
CA PRO A 73 2.74 20.14 -13.49
C PRO A 73 2.71 20.90 -12.16
N ALA A 74 1.62 20.80 -11.40
CA ALA A 74 1.49 21.42 -10.08
C ALA A 74 2.20 20.61 -8.97
N ARG A 75 2.71 19.40 -9.30
CA ARG A 75 3.56 18.56 -8.45
C ARG A 75 2.96 18.30 -7.06
N PRO A 76 1.79 17.63 -6.97
CA PRO A 76 1.07 17.38 -5.72
C PRO A 76 1.96 16.73 -4.65
N HIS A 77 2.81 15.78 -5.05
CA HIS A 77 3.78 15.11 -4.18
C HIS A 77 4.69 16.06 -3.38
N LEU A 78 5.01 17.27 -3.90
CA LEU A 78 5.81 18.24 -3.16
C LEU A 78 4.99 19.03 -2.14
N HIS A 79 3.74 19.33 -2.45
CA HIS A 79 2.84 20.00 -1.53
C HIS A 79 2.42 19.06 -0.40
N ASP A 80 1.92 17.89 -0.80
CA ASP A 80 1.45 16.82 0.07
C ASP A 80 2.60 16.27 0.92
N GLY A 81 3.79 16.08 0.33
CA GLY A 81 4.97 15.60 1.05
C GLY A 81 5.37 16.46 2.25
N ARG A 82 5.12 17.77 2.21
CA ARG A 82 5.33 18.65 3.37
C ARG A 82 4.33 18.35 4.48
N LEU A 83 3.04 18.27 4.15
CA LEU A 83 1.98 17.97 5.12
C LEU A 83 2.14 16.56 5.69
N MET A 84 2.47 15.57 4.85
CA MET A 84 2.76 14.20 5.25
C MET A 84 3.94 14.14 6.23
N LYS A 85 5.03 14.86 5.96
CA LYS A 85 6.16 14.95 6.89
C LYS A 85 5.76 15.56 8.23
N GLU A 86 4.96 16.63 8.22
CA GLU A 86 4.45 17.26 9.43
C GLU A 86 3.55 16.34 10.26
N MET A 87 2.89 15.37 9.62
CA MET A 87 2.06 14.33 10.25
C MET A 87 2.88 13.12 10.73
N GLY A 88 4.17 13.01 10.38
CA GLY A 88 5.00 11.87 10.73
C GLY A 88 4.93 10.69 9.74
N VAL A 89 4.35 10.88 8.55
CA VAL A 89 4.36 9.88 7.48
C VAL A 89 5.80 9.62 7.03
N ASN A 90 6.13 8.35 6.85
CA ASN A 90 7.45 7.94 6.36
C ASN A 90 7.40 7.18 5.03
N THR A 91 6.22 6.74 4.59
CA THR A 91 6.04 5.97 3.35
C THR A 91 4.70 6.30 2.68
N ILE A 92 4.67 6.33 1.34
CA ILE A 92 3.43 6.27 0.58
C ILE A 92 3.29 4.92 -0.11
N ARG A 93 2.05 4.43 -0.23
CA ARG A 93 1.67 3.31 -1.11
C ARG A 93 1.00 3.86 -2.36
N VAL A 94 1.43 3.37 -3.51
CA VAL A 94 0.86 3.70 -4.82
C VAL A 94 0.56 2.42 -5.58
N TYR A 95 -0.50 2.39 -6.37
CA TYR A 95 -0.92 1.16 -7.05
C TYR A 95 -0.16 0.85 -8.35
N LYS A 96 0.43 1.88 -8.96
CA LYS A 96 1.24 1.78 -10.19
C LYS A 96 2.14 3.00 -10.34
N PRO A 97 3.23 2.91 -11.11
CA PRO A 97 3.96 4.08 -11.57
C PRO A 97 3.12 4.93 -12.54
N GLY A 98 3.54 6.18 -12.76
CA GLY A 98 2.95 7.05 -13.76
C GLY A 98 3.34 6.66 -15.18
N ILE A 99 2.68 7.30 -16.15
CA ILE A 99 2.91 7.04 -17.58
C ILE A 99 4.33 7.49 -17.98
N ASP A 100 4.75 8.67 -17.50
CA ASP A 100 6.10 9.18 -17.70
C ASP A 100 7.04 8.66 -16.59
N GLN A 101 7.97 7.79 -16.97
CA GLN A 101 8.96 7.21 -16.06
C GLN A 101 9.84 8.26 -15.39
N LYS A 102 10.23 9.30 -16.13
CA LYS A 102 11.08 10.38 -15.60
C LYS A 102 10.31 11.18 -14.55
N LYS A 103 9.05 11.50 -14.80
CA LYS A 103 8.18 12.20 -13.84
C LYS A 103 7.95 11.38 -12.58
N THR A 104 7.74 10.07 -12.73
CA THR A 104 7.62 9.14 -11.61
C THR A 104 8.90 9.13 -10.76
N LYS A 105 10.08 8.97 -11.39
CA LYS A 105 11.39 9.05 -10.70
C LYS A 105 11.59 10.39 -10.00
N ASP A 106 11.25 11.49 -10.64
CA ASP A 106 11.37 12.84 -10.07
C ASP A 106 10.47 13.01 -8.83
N ALA A 107 9.27 12.42 -8.84
CA ALA A 107 8.37 12.45 -7.69
C ALA A 107 8.89 11.60 -6.52
N ILE A 108 9.36 10.37 -6.78
CA ILE A 108 9.99 9.50 -5.77
C ILE A 108 11.17 10.22 -5.11
N ARG A 109 12.09 10.77 -5.92
CA ARG A 109 13.25 11.53 -5.44
C ARG A 109 12.84 12.79 -4.69
N GLY A 110 11.78 13.46 -5.13
CA GLY A 110 11.23 14.65 -4.48
C GLY A 110 10.70 14.36 -3.07
N LEU A 111 9.88 13.31 -2.95
CA LEU A 111 9.35 12.83 -1.68
C LEU A 111 10.46 12.40 -0.72
N TYR A 112 11.36 11.55 -1.21
CA TYR A 112 12.44 11.01 -0.38
C TYR A 112 13.46 12.09 0.00
N GLY A 113 13.97 12.84 -0.97
CA GLY A 113 15.04 13.81 -0.76
C GLY A 113 14.64 15.02 0.07
N LYS A 114 13.39 15.48 -0.01
CA LYS A 114 12.92 16.65 0.76
C LYS A 114 12.27 16.27 2.09
N PHE A 115 11.60 15.12 2.12
CA PHE A 115 10.72 14.77 3.24
C PHE A 115 11.10 13.48 3.95
N GLY A 116 12.00 12.67 3.39
CA GLY A 116 12.32 11.35 3.91
C GLY A 116 11.22 10.33 3.67
N ILE A 117 10.23 10.65 2.83
CA ILE A 117 9.08 9.81 2.53
C ILE A 117 9.45 8.83 1.43
N ARG A 118 9.31 7.54 1.72
CA ARG A 118 9.59 6.43 0.81
C ARG A 118 8.36 6.06 -0.03
N THR A 119 8.57 5.23 -1.04
CA THR A 119 7.53 4.73 -1.93
C THR A 119 7.49 3.21 -1.89
N ALA A 120 6.36 2.66 -1.47
CA ALA A 120 5.95 1.29 -1.71
C ALA A 120 5.24 1.24 -3.07
N MET A 121 5.93 0.69 -4.08
CA MET A 121 5.49 0.74 -5.47
C MET A 121 4.65 -0.49 -5.83
N GLY A 122 3.42 -0.27 -6.28
CA GLY A 122 2.47 -1.32 -6.61
C GLY A 122 2.43 -1.72 -8.08
N HIS A 123 1.83 -2.89 -8.34
CA HIS A 123 1.42 -3.34 -9.66
C HIS A 123 0.11 -4.15 -9.56
N TRP A 124 -0.89 -3.86 -10.41
CA TRP A 124 -2.23 -4.49 -10.35
C TRP A 124 -2.28 -5.98 -10.72
N LEU A 125 -1.19 -6.53 -11.25
CA LEU A 125 -1.12 -7.89 -11.79
C LEU A 125 -2.20 -8.18 -12.85
N GLY A 126 -2.56 -7.19 -13.66
CA GLY A 126 -3.57 -7.34 -14.72
C GLY A 126 -5.00 -7.51 -14.22
N PHE A 127 -5.29 -7.20 -12.96
CA PHE A 127 -6.64 -7.37 -12.37
C PHE A 127 -7.73 -6.66 -13.17
N TRP A 128 -7.43 -5.50 -13.75
CA TRP A 128 -8.35 -4.69 -14.53
C TRP A 128 -8.33 -4.99 -16.05
N ASP A 129 -7.54 -5.98 -16.48
CA ASP A 129 -7.34 -6.36 -17.89
C ASP A 129 -8.05 -7.69 -18.23
N PHE A 130 -9.24 -7.94 -17.70
CA PHE A 130 -9.97 -9.22 -17.83
C PHE A 130 -9.08 -10.44 -17.51
N PRO A 131 -8.66 -10.59 -16.24
CA PRO A 131 -7.59 -11.50 -15.88
C PRO A 131 -7.94 -12.95 -16.19
N ASN A 132 -6.94 -13.75 -16.55
CA ASN A 132 -7.02 -15.21 -16.45
C ASN A 132 -5.66 -15.76 -16.07
N TYR A 133 -5.43 -16.01 -14.79
CA TYR A 133 -4.12 -16.47 -14.29
C TYR A 133 -3.83 -17.93 -14.64
N ALA A 134 -4.79 -18.69 -15.19
CA ALA A 134 -4.51 -20.00 -15.75
C ALA A 134 -3.91 -19.93 -17.17
N ASP A 135 -4.09 -18.80 -17.88
CA ASP A 135 -3.54 -18.59 -19.22
C ASP A 135 -2.02 -18.29 -19.13
N PRO A 136 -1.15 -19.13 -19.70
CA PRO A 136 0.30 -18.88 -19.71
C PRO A 136 0.68 -17.57 -20.39
N SER A 137 0.00 -17.17 -21.47
CA SER A 137 0.30 -15.94 -22.20
C SER A 137 -0.02 -14.68 -21.39
N PHE A 138 -1.13 -14.73 -20.65
CA PHE A 138 -1.49 -13.68 -19.69
C PHE A 138 -0.43 -13.58 -18.58
N ARG A 139 -0.03 -14.70 -17.99
CA ARG A 139 1.01 -14.75 -16.96
C ARG A 139 2.35 -14.21 -17.45
N GLU A 140 2.78 -14.58 -18.65
CA GLU A 140 4.02 -14.07 -19.25
C GLU A 140 3.97 -12.55 -19.46
N LYS A 141 2.85 -12.02 -19.98
CA LYS A 141 2.64 -10.57 -20.13
C LYS A 141 2.76 -9.87 -18.78
N ILE A 142 1.99 -10.30 -17.78
CA ILE A 142 1.97 -9.64 -16.46
C ILE A 142 3.31 -9.76 -15.74
N LYS A 143 3.98 -10.91 -15.82
CA LYS A 143 5.33 -11.09 -15.27
C LYS A 143 6.31 -10.11 -15.93
N LYS A 144 6.27 -9.98 -17.25
CA LYS A 144 7.10 -9.01 -17.97
C LYS A 144 6.82 -7.58 -17.51
N ASP A 145 5.57 -7.19 -17.38
CA ASP A 145 5.18 -5.83 -16.94
C ASP A 145 5.71 -5.51 -15.53
N VAL A 146 5.65 -6.47 -14.60
CA VAL A 146 6.25 -6.32 -13.25
C VAL A 146 7.77 -6.19 -13.33
N LEU A 147 8.44 -7.03 -14.10
CA LEU A 147 9.91 -6.99 -14.21
C LEU A 147 10.40 -5.71 -14.89
N ASP A 148 9.65 -5.18 -15.85
CA ASP A 148 9.94 -3.89 -16.48
C ASP A 148 9.79 -2.74 -15.47
N MET A 149 8.74 -2.76 -14.64
CA MET A 149 8.58 -1.81 -13.53
C MET A 149 9.77 -1.89 -12.56
N VAL A 150 10.11 -3.09 -12.06
CA VAL A 150 11.19 -3.27 -11.09
C VAL A 150 12.53 -2.82 -11.67
N ASN A 151 12.89 -3.24 -12.89
CA ASN A 151 14.13 -2.79 -13.53
C ASN A 151 14.18 -1.28 -13.75
N THR A 152 13.02 -0.64 -13.96
CA THR A 152 12.96 0.81 -14.12
C THR A 152 13.25 1.55 -12.82
N TYR A 153 12.76 1.04 -11.67
CA TYR A 153 12.71 1.80 -10.43
C TYR A 153 13.57 1.28 -9.28
N LYS A 154 14.11 0.04 -9.32
CA LYS A 154 14.86 -0.58 -8.20
C LYS A 154 16.06 0.21 -7.69
N ASP A 155 16.69 1.01 -8.54
CA ASP A 155 17.85 1.84 -8.17
C ASP A 155 17.45 3.24 -7.68
N GLU A 156 16.16 3.58 -7.64
CA GLU A 156 15.69 4.86 -7.15
C GLU A 156 15.73 4.92 -5.63
N LYS A 157 16.56 5.84 -5.11
CA LYS A 157 16.57 6.18 -3.69
C LYS A 157 15.18 6.62 -3.25
N GLY A 158 14.62 5.92 -2.28
CA GLY A 158 13.24 6.14 -1.81
C GLY A 158 12.32 4.95 -2.06
N ILE A 159 12.63 4.00 -2.95
CA ILE A 159 11.89 2.74 -3.00
C ILE A 159 12.05 1.99 -1.67
N LEU A 160 10.95 1.44 -1.16
CA LEU A 160 10.93 0.65 0.08
C LEU A 160 10.72 -0.84 -0.19
N LEU A 161 9.71 -1.16 -1.00
CA LEU A 161 9.25 -2.52 -1.28
C LEU A 161 8.34 -2.53 -2.52
N TRP A 162 8.10 -3.71 -3.07
CA TRP A 162 7.22 -3.95 -4.21
C TRP A 162 5.90 -4.56 -3.72
N ILE A 163 4.76 -3.97 -4.09
CA ILE A 163 3.43 -4.50 -3.75
C ILE A 163 2.81 -5.13 -4.99
N LEU A 164 2.63 -6.45 -4.98
CA LEU A 164 2.03 -7.18 -6.08
C LEU A 164 0.55 -7.43 -5.79
N GLY A 165 -0.29 -6.89 -6.65
CA GLY A 165 -1.74 -6.96 -6.57
C GLY A 165 -2.37 -5.83 -5.73
N ASN A 166 -3.68 -5.84 -5.73
CA ASN A 166 -4.54 -5.17 -4.78
C ASN A 166 -5.84 -5.96 -4.70
N GLU A 167 -5.98 -6.77 -3.66
CA GLU A 167 -7.20 -7.54 -3.43
C GLU A 167 -7.59 -8.51 -4.57
N ASN A 168 -6.63 -8.91 -5.42
CA ASN A 168 -6.95 -9.75 -6.58
C ASN A 168 -7.63 -11.08 -6.20
N ASN A 169 -7.47 -11.53 -4.95
CA ASN A 169 -8.11 -12.71 -4.39
C ASN A 169 -9.65 -12.60 -4.27
N VAL A 170 -10.24 -11.41 -4.40
CA VAL A 170 -11.72 -11.29 -4.55
C VAL A 170 -12.22 -11.96 -5.84
N SER A 171 -11.35 -12.15 -6.84
CA SER A 171 -11.67 -12.87 -8.08
C SER A 171 -11.77 -14.39 -7.94
N PHE A 172 -11.59 -14.97 -6.76
CA PHE A 172 -11.62 -16.44 -6.60
C PHE A 172 -13.03 -16.99 -6.37
N SER A 173 -13.92 -16.17 -5.85
CA SER A 173 -15.21 -16.61 -5.31
C SER A 173 -16.37 -16.08 -6.14
N TYR A 174 -17.41 -16.90 -6.26
CA TYR A 174 -18.74 -16.42 -6.66
C TYR A 174 -19.43 -15.77 -5.46
N GLY A 175 -20.09 -14.64 -5.67
CA GLY A 175 -20.79 -13.90 -4.63
C GLY A 175 -21.20 -12.49 -5.08
N PRO A 176 -21.93 -11.76 -4.23
CA PRO A 176 -22.41 -10.40 -4.54
C PRO A 176 -21.29 -9.38 -4.80
N GLN A 177 -20.08 -9.65 -4.27
CA GLN A 177 -18.89 -8.81 -4.43
C GLN A 177 -17.87 -9.42 -5.41
N THR A 178 -18.30 -10.37 -6.25
CA THR A 178 -17.40 -10.96 -7.25
C THR A 178 -16.97 -9.91 -8.27
N LEU A 179 -15.65 -9.71 -8.37
CA LEU A 179 -15.03 -8.85 -9.37
C LEU A 179 -14.03 -9.65 -10.20
N ASN A 180 -14.08 -9.45 -11.52
CA ASN A 180 -13.10 -10.00 -12.47
C ASN A 180 -12.83 -11.50 -12.30
N LEU A 181 -13.90 -12.28 -12.06
CA LEU A 181 -13.82 -13.73 -11.94
C LEU A 181 -13.29 -14.36 -13.23
N TRP A 182 -12.37 -15.30 -13.06
CA TRP A 182 -11.75 -16.04 -14.15
C TRP A 182 -11.81 -17.53 -13.88
N THR A 183 -11.71 -18.36 -14.92
CA THR A 183 -11.93 -19.79 -14.78
C THR A 183 -11.26 -20.61 -15.88
N THR A 184 -11.29 -21.94 -15.73
CA THR A 184 -10.91 -22.91 -16.75
C THR A 184 -12.00 -23.98 -16.87
N PRO A 185 -12.05 -24.76 -17.97
CA PRO A 185 -12.96 -25.89 -18.08
C PRO A 185 -12.84 -26.88 -16.90
N GLU A 186 -11.62 -27.11 -16.40
CA GLU A 186 -11.35 -28.02 -15.28
C GLU A 186 -11.90 -27.48 -13.96
N ILE A 187 -11.78 -26.17 -13.72
CA ILE A 187 -12.36 -25.53 -12.54
C ILE A 187 -13.90 -25.57 -12.64
N GLU A 188 -14.46 -25.30 -13.81
CA GLU A 188 -15.92 -25.33 -13.97
C GLU A 188 -16.52 -26.74 -13.80
N ALA A 189 -15.78 -27.77 -14.18
CA ALA A 189 -16.17 -29.17 -14.01
C ALA A 189 -16.18 -29.64 -12.54
N MET A 190 -15.65 -28.87 -11.60
CA MET A 190 -15.74 -29.20 -10.16
C MET A 190 -17.15 -28.90 -9.64
N ASP A 191 -17.72 -29.78 -8.83
CA ASP A 191 -19.06 -29.55 -8.26
C ASP A 191 -19.06 -28.64 -7.03
N ASP A 192 -17.95 -28.61 -6.27
CA ASP A 192 -17.85 -27.88 -5.00
C ASP A 192 -17.31 -26.44 -5.20
N PRO A 193 -18.09 -25.39 -4.87
CA PRO A 193 -17.64 -24.00 -4.93
C PRO A 193 -16.38 -23.70 -4.10
N TYR A 194 -16.20 -24.39 -2.96
CA TYR A 194 -15.00 -24.27 -2.13
C TYR A 194 -13.77 -24.79 -2.89
N LEU A 195 -13.88 -25.94 -3.56
CA LEU A 195 -12.78 -26.50 -4.35
C LEU A 195 -12.48 -25.63 -5.58
N LYS A 196 -13.49 -25.06 -6.25
CA LYS A 196 -13.29 -24.08 -7.34
C LYS A 196 -12.45 -22.89 -6.86
N ARG A 197 -12.82 -22.31 -5.71
CA ARG A 197 -12.13 -21.17 -5.10
C ARG A 197 -10.69 -21.51 -4.72
N GLN A 198 -10.47 -22.67 -4.10
CA GLN A 198 -9.14 -23.16 -3.74
C GLN A 198 -8.25 -23.43 -4.97
N ALA A 199 -8.82 -23.94 -6.06
CA ALA A 199 -8.09 -24.13 -7.32
C ALA A 199 -7.62 -22.80 -7.91
N ARG A 200 -8.52 -21.78 -7.95
CA ARG A 200 -8.16 -20.42 -8.37
C ARG A 200 -7.07 -19.81 -7.48
N ALA A 201 -7.23 -19.95 -6.16
CA ALA A 201 -6.23 -19.48 -5.19
C ALA A 201 -4.86 -20.12 -5.43
N ARG A 202 -4.79 -21.45 -5.61
CA ARG A 202 -3.52 -22.15 -5.89
C ARG A 202 -2.86 -21.65 -7.17
N ILE A 203 -3.61 -21.51 -8.26
CA ILE A 203 -3.08 -21.01 -9.54
C ILE A 203 -2.55 -19.58 -9.40
N TYR A 204 -3.37 -18.67 -8.85
CA TYR A 204 -2.98 -17.27 -8.70
C TYR A 204 -1.75 -17.12 -7.78
N TYR A 205 -1.78 -17.70 -6.58
CA TYR A 205 -0.69 -17.53 -5.63
C TYR A 205 0.60 -18.18 -6.15
N SER A 206 0.53 -19.32 -6.84
CA SER A 206 1.72 -19.92 -7.47
C SER A 206 2.31 -19.00 -8.54
N PHE A 207 1.46 -18.32 -9.33
CA PHE A 207 1.92 -17.31 -10.29
C PHE A 207 2.57 -16.12 -9.59
N VAL A 208 1.96 -15.58 -8.52
CA VAL A 208 2.55 -14.47 -7.78
C VAL A 208 3.90 -14.86 -7.16
N ASN A 209 4.07 -16.11 -6.70
CA ASN A 209 5.37 -16.61 -6.25
C ASN A 209 6.41 -16.65 -7.38
N GLU A 210 6.02 -17.11 -8.56
CA GLU A 210 6.89 -17.13 -9.75
C GLU A 210 7.37 -15.71 -10.12
N VAL A 211 6.48 -14.72 -9.98
CA VAL A 211 6.83 -13.30 -10.17
C VAL A 211 7.77 -12.83 -9.06
N ALA A 212 7.49 -13.15 -7.79
CA ALA A 212 8.34 -12.76 -6.66
C ALA A 212 9.77 -13.30 -6.78
N GLN A 213 9.91 -14.58 -7.15
CA GLN A 213 11.20 -15.20 -7.42
C GLN A 213 11.98 -14.43 -8.49
N ALA A 214 11.33 -14.12 -9.62
CA ALA A 214 11.96 -13.36 -10.71
C ALA A 214 12.30 -11.91 -10.30
N VAL A 215 11.51 -11.29 -9.42
CA VAL A 215 11.82 -9.97 -8.85
C VAL A 215 13.08 -10.05 -7.99
N HIS A 216 13.22 -11.05 -7.12
CA HIS A 216 14.42 -11.21 -6.28
C HIS A 216 15.70 -11.47 -7.09
N GLU A 217 15.60 -12.12 -8.25
CA GLU A 217 16.73 -12.30 -9.16
C GLU A 217 17.29 -10.96 -9.69
N ILE A 218 16.41 -9.99 -9.96
CA ILE A 218 16.80 -8.69 -10.52
C ILE A 218 16.94 -7.60 -9.46
N ASP A 219 16.33 -7.75 -8.29
CA ASP A 219 16.34 -6.82 -7.17
C ASP A 219 16.38 -7.55 -5.81
N PRO A 220 17.56 -7.94 -5.32
CA PRO A 220 17.72 -8.59 -4.02
C PRO A 220 17.66 -7.60 -2.84
N ASN A 221 17.40 -6.31 -3.09
CA ASN A 221 17.50 -5.26 -2.07
C ASN A 221 16.14 -4.77 -1.57
N HIS A 222 15.03 -5.22 -2.15
CA HIS A 222 13.70 -4.80 -1.74
C HIS A 222 12.77 -6.00 -1.54
N PRO A 223 11.98 -6.03 -0.44
CA PRO A 223 11.00 -7.09 -0.21
C PRO A 223 9.84 -7.04 -1.21
N VAL A 224 9.22 -8.20 -1.43
CA VAL A 224 8.00 -8.37 -2.23
C VAL A 224 6.81 -8.66 -1.32
N VAL A 225 5.74 -7.88 -1.49
CA VAL A 225 4.48 -7.98 -0.75
C VAL A 225 3.41 -8.62 -1.63
N LEU A 226 2.70 -9.62 -1.13
CA LEU A 226 1.46 -10.14 -1.71
C LEU A 226 0.28 -9.34 -1.14
N ALA A 227 -0.41 -8.52 -1.94
CA ALA A 227 -1.55 -7.73 -1.44
C ALA A 227 -2.90 -8.41 -1.66
N ASN A 228 -3.56 -8.74 -0.56
CA ASN A 228 -4.85 -9.43 -0.50
C ASN A 228 -5.95 -8.56 0.13
N ALA A 229 -7.21 -8.88 -0.20
CA ALA A 229 -8.35 -8.56 0.64
C ALA A 229 -8.45 -9.65 1.70
N GLU A 230 -8.40 -9.27 2.98
CA GLU A 230 -8.62 -10.21 4.07
C GLU A 230 -7.68 -11.44 4.11
N LEU A 231 -7.96 -12.37 5.02
CA LEU A 231 -7.23 -13.65 5.16
C LEU A 231 -7.85 -14.81 4.35
N THR A 232 -8.66 -14.49 3.34
CA THR A 232 -9.33 -15.48 2.50
C THR A 232 -8.30 -16.29 1.72
N ASP A 233 -8.37 -17.63 1.83
CA ASP A 233 -7.43 -18.58 1.22
C ASP A 233 -5.97 -18.41 1.65
N ILE A 234 -5.72 -17.78 2.80
CA ILE A 234 -4.34 -17.51 3.23
C ILE A 234 -3.54 -18.79 3.55
N ASP A 235 -4.21 -19.88 3.91
CA ASP A 235 -3.57 -21.18 4.10
C ASP A 235 -2.92 -21.68 2.79
N VAL A 236 -3.58 -21.44 1.64
CA VAL A 236 -3.03 -21.75 0.32
C VAL A 236 -1.87 -20.82 0.01
N ALA A 237 -2.04 -19.52 0.23
CA ALA A 237 -0.96 -18.56 0.02
C ALA A 237 0.29 -18.94 0.83
N GLY A 238 0.13 -19.29 2.11
CA GLY A 238 1.22 -19.72 2.98
C GLY A 238 1.96 -20.96 2.47
N GLU A 239 1.27 -21.86 1.76
CA GLU A 239 1.84 -23.08 1.17
C GLU A 239 2.61 -22.80 -0.14
N VAL A 240 2.02 -22.02 -1.05
CA VAL A 240 2.51 -21.94 -2.45
C VAL A 240 3.29 -20.66 -2.76
N THR A 241 3.54 -19.80 -1.76
CA THR A 241 4.27 -18.52 -1.97
C THR A 241 5.59 -18.39 -1.20
N PRO A 242 6.50 -19.38 -1.15
CA PRO A 242 7.71 -19.31 -0.31
C PRO A 242 8.61 -18.08 -0.56
N ASP A 243 8.60 -17.49 -1.76
CA ASP A 243 9.40 -16.32 -2.15
C ASP A 243 8.68 -14.98 -1.90
N ILE A 244 7.47 -14.97 -1.32
CA ILE A 244 6.86 -13.74 -0.82
C ILE A 244 7.42 -13.40 0.57
N ASP A 245 7.92 -12.18 0.74
CA ASP A 245 8.52 -11.73 2.00
C ASP A 245 7.46 -11.32 3.04
N ILE A 246 6.38 -10.67 2.57
CA ILE A 246 5.41 -9.98 3.41
C ILE A 246 3.98 -10.23 2.88
N LEU A 247 3.05 -10.50 3.78
CA LEU A 247 1.62 -10.40 3.46
C LEU A 247 1.17 -8.94 3.54
N GLY A 248 0.53 -8.44 2.50
CA GLY A 248 -0.23 -7.20 2.52
C GLY A 248 -1.72 -7.51 2.64
N CYS A 249 -2.44 -6.82 3.52
CA CYS A 249 -3.89 -6.95 3.57
C CYS A 249 -4.61 -5.60 3.66
N SER A 250 -5.59 -5.41 2.80
CA SER A 250 -6.65 -4.41 2.97
C SER A 250 -7.71 -4.99 3.92
N ILE A 251 -8.01 -4.26 5.00
CA ILE A 251 -8.89 -4.74 6.08
C ILE A 251 -9.82 -3.62 6.55
N TYR A 252 -11.13 -3.89 6.50
CA TYR A 252 -12.21 -2.96 6.85
C TYR A 252 -13.20 -3.61 7.83
N ARG A 253 -12.70 -3.99 9.01
CA ARG A 253 -13.44 -4.69 10.09
C ARG A 253 -13.94 -3.75 11.20
N GLY A 254 -13.97 -2.45 10.93
CA GLY A 254 -14.27 -1.42 11.94
C GLY A 254 -13.12 -1.26 12.94
N LYS A 255 -13.41 -0.81 14.17
CA LYS A 255 -12.39 -0.40 15.17
C LYS A 255 -11.37 -1.47 15.61
N SER A 256 -11.50 -2.73 15.20
CA SER A 256 -10.58 -3.80 15.61
C SER A 256 -10.32 -4.79 14.48
N PHE A 257 -9.07 -5.23 14.38
CA PHE A 257 -8.66 -6.33 13.50
C PHE A 257 -8.98 -7.71 14.12
N GLY A 258 -9.38 -7.75 15.39
CA GLY A 258 -9.78 -8.96 16.10
C GLY A 258 -8.65 -10.00 16.18
N SER A 259 -8.85 -11.16 15.54
CA SER A 259 -7.86 -12.24 15.51
C SER A 259 -6.86 -12.16 14.35
N PHE A 260 -6.91 -11.12 13.51
CA PHE A 260 -6.14 -11.00 12.27
C PHE A 260 -4.65 -11.33 12.44
N PHE A 261 -3.93 -10.62 13.32
CA PHE A 261 -2.48 -10.80 13.48
C PHE A 261 -2.11 -12.22 13.94
N ARG A 262 -2.94 -12.85 14.77
CA ARG A 262 -2.78 -14.25 15.18
C ARG A 262 -3.03 -15.20 13.99
N GLY A 263 -4.11 -14.96 13.23
CA GLY A 263 -4.41 -15.72 12.02
C GLY A 263 -3.27 -15.69 11.00
N VAL A 264 -2.63 -14.54 10.80
CA VAL A 264 -1.42 -14.42 9.95
C VAL A 264 -0.28 -15.27 10.51
N ALA A 265 0.02 -15.15 11.81
CA ALA A 265 1.10 -15.89 12.44
C ALA A 265 0.91 -17.41 12.36
N ASP A 266 -0.34 -17.87 12.49
CA ASP A 266 -0.69 -19.29 12.47
C ASP A 266 -0.63 -19.87 11.04
N LYS A 267 -1.16 -19.12 10.05
CA LYS A 267 -1.42 -19.63 8.71
C LYS A 267 -0.36 -19.24 7.68
N PHE A 268 0.10 -17.99 7.69
CA PHE A 268 1.07 -17.46 6.72
C PHE A 268 2.51 -17.48 7.24
N LYS A 269 2.69 -17.41 8.57
CA LYS A 269 3.98 -17.60 9.30
C LYS A 269 5.12 -16.64 8.90
N ARG A 270 4.76 -15.51 8.31
CA ARG A 270 5.61 -14.40 7.83
C ARG A 270 4.99 -13.07 8.24
N PRO A 271 5.73 -11.95 8.16
CA PRO A 271 5.19 -10.66 8.61
C PRO A 271 4.05 -10.17 7.72
N VAL A 272 3.30 -9.22 8.27
CA VAL A 272 2.21 -8.52 7.60
C VAL A 272 2.39 -7.01 7.65
N VAL A 273 1.98 -6.34 6.58
CA VAL A 273 1.73 -4.90 6.55
C VAL A 273 0.25 -4.69 6.23
N ILE A 274 -0.43 -3.83 6.97
CA ILE A 274 -1.81 -3.46 6.62
C ILE A 274 -1.73 -2.51 5.42
N THR A 275 -2.19 -2.96 4.26
CA THR A 275 -2.06 -2.20 3.01
C THR A 275 -3.13 -1.15 2.84
N GLU A 276 -4.29 -1.34 3.48
CA GLU A 276 -5.39 -0.37 3.60
C GLU A 276 -6.19 -0.66 4.88
N PHE A 277 -6.58 0.41 5.57
CA PHE A 277 -7.52 0.40 6.68
C PHE A 277 -8.02 1.84 6.92
N GLY A 278 -9.10 1.99 7.67
CA GLY A 278 -9.62 3.29 8.07
C GLY A 278 -11.13 3.30 8.17
N CYS A 279 -11.69 4.50 8.07
CA CYS A 279 -13.12 4.77 8.08
C CYS A 279 -13.38 6.00 7.21
N ASP A 280 -14.50 6.03 6.51
CA ASP A 280 -14.99 7.26 5.91
C ASP A 280 -15.43 8.28 6.97
N ARG A 281 -15.45 9.55 6.59
CA ARG A 281 -15.85 10.67 7.47
C ARG A 281 -17.30 11.10 7.26
N TYR A 282 -18.17 10.25 6.74
CA TYR A 282 -19.57 10.60 6.50
C TYR A 282 -20.50 9.68 7.27
N ASN A 283 -21.43 10.25 8.03
CA ASN A 283 -22.44 9.47 8.75
C ASN A 283 -23.68 9.35 7.88
N ALA A 284 -23.87 8.21 7.23
CA ALA A 284 -24.99 8.00 6.31
C ALA A 284 -26.37 8.03 7.00
N PHE A 285 -26.42 7.75 8.30
CA PHE A 285 -27.67 7.77 9.08
C PHE A 285 -28.10 9.20 9.46
N LEU A 286 -27.15 10.03 9.88
CA LEU A 286 -27.39 11.43 10.25
C LEU A 286 -27.34 12.37 9.03
N ASN A 287 -26.78 11.90 7.91
CA ASN A 287 -26.55 12.65 6.69
C ASN A 287 -25.71 13.92 6.93
N GLU A 288 -24.57 13.73 7.60
CA GLU A 288 -23.60 14.79 7.88
C GLU A 288 -22.17 14.24 7.92
N GLU A 289 -21.19 15.12 7.70
CA GLU A 289 -19.77 14.81 7.87
C GLU A 289 -19.43 14.62 9.36
N ASP A 290 -18.74 13.53 9.68
CA ASP A 290 -18.29 13.18 11.02
C ASP A 290 -16.78 12.88 11.02
N GLU A 291 -15.96 13.93 11.08
CA GLU A 291 -14.50 13.75 11.23
C GLU A 291 -14.12 13.05 12.56
N GLY A 292 -15.02 13.08 13.57
CA GLY A 292 -14.77 12.48 14.87
C GLY A 292 -14.76 10.96 14.82
N VAL A 293 -15.73 10.36 14.12
CA VAL A 293 -15.80 8.91 13.96
C VAL A 293 -14.63 8.37 13.15
N GLN A 294 -14.24 9.06 12.08
CA GLN A 294 -13.05 8.68 11.30
C GLN A 294 -11.80 8.65 12.18
N ALA A 295 -11.57 9.69 12.98
CA ALA A 295 -10.44 9.75 13.89
C ALA A 295 -10.49 8.62 14.93
N GLU A 296 -11.66 8.37 15.54
CA GLU A 296 -11.82 7.31 16.54
C GLU A 296 -11.49 5.91 15.99
N PHE A 297 -11.95 5.58 14.78
CA PHE A 297 -11.66 4.29 14.15
C PHE A 297 -10.16 4.13 13.84
N ILE A 298 -9.57 5.13 13.19
CA ILE A 298 -8.14 5.13 12.84
C ILE A 298 -7.27 5.03 14.10
N GLU A 299 -7.63 5.69 15.21
CA GLU A 299 -6.91 5.59 16.48
C GLU A 299 -6.91 4.15 17.01
N ALA A 300 -8.10 3.52 17.05
CA ALA A 300 -8.27 2.18 17.58
C ALA A 300 -7.51 1.15 16.74
N GLU A 301 -7.60 1.26 15.42
CA GLU A 301 -6.88 0.40 14.47
C GLU A 301 -5.36 0.60 14.58
N TRP A 302 -4.87 1.84 14.58
CA TRP A 302 -3.44 2.12 14.75
C TRP A 302 -2.87 1.52 16.05
N LYS A 303 -3.59 1.65 17.17
CA LYS A 303 -3.18 1.06 18.46
C LYS A 303 -3.04 -0.47 18.37
N GLU A 304 -3.91 -1.14 17.61
CA GLU A 304 -3.76 -2.59 17.40
C GLU A 304 -2.60 -2.94 16.48
N ILE A 305 -2.33 -2.13 15.44
CA ILE A 305 -1.16 -2.27 14.57
C ILE A 305 0.12 -2.12 15.38
N GLU A 306 0.25 -1.03 16.14
CA GLU A 306 1.40 -0.71 16.99
C GLU A 306 1.66 -1.83 18.02
N ARG A 307 0.60 -2.25 18.72
CA ARG A 307 0.65 -3.37 19.67
C ARG A 307 1.25 -4.63 19.05
N ASN A 308 0.98 -4.91 17.78
CA ASN A 308 1.45 -6.11 17.08
C ASN A 308 2.77 -5.92 16.32
N THR A 309 3.42 -4.77 16.42
CA THR A 309 4.78 -4.57 15.90
C THR A 309 5.83 -5.27 16.78
N PHE A 310 7.08 -5.30 16.33
CA PHE A 310 8.18 -5.84 17.13
C PHE A 310 8.45 -5.07 18.43
N GLU A 311 8.03 -3.79 18.53
CA GLU A 311 8.17 -2.96 19.74
C GLU A 311 6.99 -3.16 20.70
N GLY A 312 5.84 -3.58 20.19
CA GLY A 312 4.64 -3.83 20.97
C GLY A 312 4.64 -5.16 21.73
N ASN A 313 3.62 -5.38 22.55
CA ASN A 313 3.46 -6.58 23.38
C ASN A 313 2.52 -7.64 22.80
N GLY A 314 2.08 -7.47 21.55
CA GLY A 314 1.26 -8.42 20.79
C GLY A 314 2.09 -9.47 20.05
N VAL A 315 1.54 -9.97 18.94
CA VAL A 315 2.11 -11.08 18.15
C VAL A 315 3.52 -10.76 17.63
N GLY A 316 3.78 -9.50 17.26
CA GLY A 316 5.09 -9.05 16.79
C GLY A 316 5.35 -9.31 15.31
N ASN A 317 4.30 -9.52 14.50
CA ASN A 317 4.39 -9.75 13.06
C ASN A 317 3.93 -8.57 12.21
N SER A 318 3.47 -7.47 12.80
CA SER A 318 3.11 -6.25 12.06
C SER A 318 4.35 -5.42 11.70
N LEU A 319 4.42 -4.99 10.44
CA LEU A 319 5.45 -4.07 9.93
C LEU A 319 4.95 -2.62 9.87
N GLY A 320 3.73 -2.35 10.33
CA GLY A 320 3.06 -1.06 10.20
C GLY A 320 1.91 -1.11 9.20
N CYS A 321 1.57 0.03 8.61
CA CYS A 321 0.33 0.19 7.86
C CYS A 321 0.35 1.32 6.82
N PHE A 322 -0.69 1.33 5.97
CA PHE A 322 -1.07 2.45 5.13
C PHE A 322 -2.53 2.83 5.38
N VAL A 323 -2.77 4.05 5.87
CA VAL A 323 -4.13 4.58 6.06
C VAL A 323 -4.74 4.85 4.69
N PHE A 324 -5.98 4.40 4.49
CA PHE A 324 -6.79 4.70 3.32
C PHE A 324 -7.73 5.88 3.66
N GLU A 325 -7.50 7.09 3.14
CA GLU A 325 -6.39 7.49 2.24
C GLU A 325 -5.96 8.95 2.40
N TRP A 326 -5.05 9.45 1.56
CA TRP A 326 -4.51 10.81 1.69
C TRP A 326 -5.55 11.92 1.46
N THR A 327 -6.32 11.86 0.36
CA THR A 327 -7.30 12.89 -0.03
C THR A 327 -8.64 12.26 -0.36
N ASP A 328 -9.72 13.00 -0.17
CA ASP A 328 -11.03 12.61 -0.71
C ASP A 328 -10.96 12.43 -2.23
N GLU A 329 -11.66 11.41 -2.72
CA GLU A 329 -11.70 11.05 -4.14
C GLU A 329 -13.13 11.16 -4.67
N TRP A 330 -13.49 12.35 -5.17
CA TRP A 330 -14.87 12.75 -5.57
C TRP A 330 -15.42 12.03 -6.81
N TRP A 331 -14.73 10.99 -7.29
CA TRP A 331 -15.13 10.23 -8.46
C TRP A 331 -15.62 8.83 -8.10
N LYS A 332 -15.42 8.39 -6.85
CA LYS A 332 -15.61 6.99 -6.47
C LYS A 332 -17.06 6.56 -6.37
N PHE A 333 -17.99 7.49 -6.11
CA PHE A 333 -19.40 7.11 -6.07
C PHE A 333 -19.88 6.63 -7.45
N ASP A 334 -19.51 7.36 -8.51
CA ASP A 334 -19.81 6.98 -9.89
C ASP A 334 -18.65 7.35 -10.83
N GLU A 335 -17.75 6.39 -11.02
CA GLU A 335 -16.55 6.56 -11.85
C GLU A 335 -16.84 6.77 -13.34
N ASN A 336 -18.08 6.56 -13.78
CA ASN A 336 -18.50 6.67 -15.18
C ASN A 336 -19.30 7.95 -15.47
N ASN A 337 -19.62 8.74 -14.44
CA ASN A 337 -20.39 9.97 -14.57
C ASN A 337 -19.54 11.21 -14.32
N ALA A 338 -18.92 11.74 -15.38
CA ALA A 338 -18.04 12.92 -15.25
C ALA A 338 -18.69 14.17 -14.64
N ALA A 339 -20.02 14.27 -14.66
CA ALA A 339 -20.73 15.37 -14.02
C ALA A 339 -20.77 15.26 -12.49
N SER A 340 -20.76 14.04 -11.94
CA SER A 340 -20.72 13.84 -10.49
C SER A 340 -19.37 14.23 -9.89
N TRP A 341 -18.26 14.15 -10.64
CA TRP A 341 -16.91 14.37 -10.11
C TRP A 341 -16.61 15.80 -9.62
N TYR A 342 -17.56 16.73 -9.79
CA TYR A 342 -17.51 18.11 -9.28
C TYR A 342 -18.38 18.32 -8.04
N VAL A 343 -19.05 17.27 -7.57
CA VAL A 343 -19.91 17.24 -6.38
C VAL A 343 -19.32 16.19 -5.45
N HIS A 344 -19.20 16.52 -4.17
CA HIS A 344 -18.81 15.54 -3.17
C HIS A 344 -20.05 14.74 -2.79
N ASP A 345 -20.18 13.53 -3.33
CA ASP A 345 -21.40 12.74 -3.25
C ASP A 345 -21.60 12.15 -1.84
N THR A 346 -22.80 12.28 -1.30
CA THR A 346 -23.16 11.84 0.06
C THR A 346 -23.86 10.49 0.09
N ALA A 347 -24.01 9.82 -1.05
CA ALA A 347 -24.66 8.53 -1.14
C ALA A 347 -23.65 7.40 -0.88
N ALA A 348 -24.08 6.40 -0.12
CA ALA A 348 -23.30 5.22 0.14
C ALA A 348 -23.41 4.23 -1.04
N SER A 349 -22.29 3.66 -1.46
CA SER A 349 -22.22 2.72 -2.59
C SER A 349 -22.34 1.25 -2.17
N TRP A 350 -22.07 0.94 -0.90
CA TRP A 350 -22.28 -0.39 -0.31
C TRP A 350 -22.52 -0.32 1.21
N SER A 351 -22.74 -1.49 1.81
CA SER A 351 -23.08 -1.67 3.23
C SER A 351 -21.99 -2.45 3.96
N ASN A 352 -21.59 -2.00 5.14
CA ASN A 352 -20.70 -2.74 6.02
C ASN A 352 -21.06 -2.55 7.50
N GLY A 353 -21.60 -3.62 8.09
CA GLY A 353 -22.04 -3.63 9.49
C GLY A 353 -20.94 -3.48 10.54
N ALA A 354 -19.66 -3.54 10.13
CA ALA A 354 -18.54 -3.23 11.03
C ALA A 354 -18.50 -1.73 11.42
N TYR A 355 -19.04 -0.86 10.57
CA TYR A 355 -19.23 0.57 10.83
C TYR A 355 -20.61 0.77 11.46
N TYR A 356 -20.75 0.30 12.71
CA TYR A 356 -22.03 0.20 13.40
C TYR A 356 -22.67 1.54 13.77
N PHE A 357 -21.94 2.65 13.68
CA PHE A 357 -22.40 3.97 14.11
C PHE A 357 -23.49 4.54 13.20
N ASP A 358 -23.52 4.13 11.94
CA ASP A 358 -24.45 4.63 10.94
C ASP A 358 -25.08 3.54 10.07
N ILE A 359 -24.84 2.25 10.36
CA ILE A 359 -25.45 1.10 9.67
C ILE A 359 -26.99 1.13 9.63
N LYS A 360 -27.64 1.97 10.45
CA LYS A 360 -29.09 2.20 10.44
C LYS A 360 -29.56 3.15 9.32
N ALA A 361 -28.65 3.64 8.48
CA ALA A 361 -28.98 4.35 7.26
C ALA A 361 -29.97 3.56 6.39
N PRO A 362 -30.75 4.22 5.52
CA PRO A 362 -31.69 3.53 4.63
C PRO A 362 -31.03 2.36 3.89
N GLN A 363 -31.68 1.18 3.91
CA GLN A 363 -31.18 -0.07 3.30
C GLN A 363 -29.85 -0.59 3.88
N ASN A 364 -29.43 -0.07 5.04
CA ASN A 364 -28.13 -0.31 5.67
C ASN A 364 -26.94 0.17 4.82
N MET A 365 -27.14 1.07 3.86
CA MET A 365 -26.07 1.57 2.99
C MET A 365 -25.30 2.67 3.71
N ASN A 366 -24.05 2.40 4.07
CA ASN A 366 -23.28 3.24 4.99
C ASN A 366 -21.79 3.38 4.65
N ILE A 367 -21.36 2.98 3.45
CA ILE A 367 -20.00 3.27 2.98
C ILE A 367 -20.04 4.34 1.90
N ASN A 368 -19.57 5.52 2.25
CA ASN A 368 -19.47 6.72 1.43
C ASN A 368 -18.04 6.84 0.85
N GLU A 369 -17.81 6.19 -0.29
CA GLU A 369 -16.50 6.02 -0.94
C GLU A 369 -15.71 7.32 -1.20
N GLU A 370 -16.37 8.48 -1.29
CA GLU A 370 -15.67 9.74 -1.56
C GLU A 370 -15.09 10.41 -0.30
N TRP A 371 -15.36 9.87 0.90
CA TRP A 371 -15.10 10.53 2.19
C TRP A 371 -13.99 9.84 3.01
N TRP A 372 -13.09 9.09 2.39
CA TRP A 372 -12.04 8.33 3.10
C TRP A 372 -10.76 9.13 3.38
N GLY A 373 -10.58 10.30 2.78
CA GLY A 373 -9.32 11.04 2.90
C GLY A 373 -9.00 11.40 4.36
N VAL A 374 -7.74 11.64 4.71
CA VAL A 374 -7.38 12.38 5.94
C VAL A 374 -7.22 13.88 5.66
N CYS A 375 -7.23 14.26 4.39
CA CYS A 375 -7.36 15.64 3.93
C CYS A 375 -8.62 15.78 3.07
N ALA A 376 -9.57 16.59 3.53
CA ALA A 376 -10.69 17.01 2.71
C ALA A 376 -10.22 17.96 1.58
N MET A 377 -11.00 18.04 0.51
CA MET A 377 -10.64 18.78 -0.69
C MET A 377 -11.50 20.04 -0.85
N GLU A 378 -10.89 21.15 -1.27
CA GLU A 378 -11.61 22.37 -1.68
C GLU A 378 -11.09 22.85 -3.03
N LYS A 379 -11.99 22.96 -4.02
CA LYS A 379 -11.66 23.38 -5.37
C LYS A 379 -10.98 24.75 -5.36
N ARG A 380 -9.92 24.90 -6.16
CA ARG A 380 -9.33 26.21 -6.48
C ARG A 380 -9.46 26.53 -7.96
N ASP A 381 -9.59 27.80 -8.29
CA ASP A 381 -9.61 28.28 -9.68
C ASP A 381 -8.29 28.03 -10.41
N LYS A 382 -7.17 28.04 -9.67
CA LYS A 382 -5.82 27.85 -10.22
C LYS A 382 -4.96 27.01 -9.27
N GLY A 383 -4.15 26.14 -9.86
CA GLY A 383 -3.20 25.28 -9.15
C GLY A 383 -3.87 24.06 -8.52
N LEU A 384 -3.17 23.45 -7.57
CA LEU A 384 -3.68 22.30 -6.82
C LEU A 384 -4.90 22.69 -5.98
N ASP A 385 -5.91 21.81 -5.99
CA ASP A 385 -7.01 21.84 -5.03
C ASP A 385 -6.46 21.87 -3.60
N LYS A 386 -7.12 22.63 -2.73
CA LYS A 386 -6.67 22.85 -1.36
C LYS A 386 -6.90 21.59 -0.53
N ARG A 387 -5.84 21.12 0.13
CA ARG A 387 -5.92 20.10 1.18
C ARG A 387 -6.36 20.76 2.47
N LYS A 388 -7.43 20.26 3.08
CA LYS A 388 -7.92 20.62 4.40
C LYS A 388 -7.68 19.45 5.34
N PRO A 389 -6.61 19.48 6.15
CA PRO A 389 -6.38 18.48 7.18
C PRO A 389 -7.60 18.34 8.10
N THR A 390 -8.08 17.10 8.30
CA THR A 390 -9.23 16.80 9.17
C THR A 390 -8.78 16.39 10.57
N LYS A 391 -9.71 16.13 11.50
CA LYS A 391 -9.38 15.57 12.83
C LYS A 391 -8.49 14.33 12.75
N ALA A 392 -8.71 13.44 11.78
CA ALA A 392 -7.90 12.24 11.60
C ALA A 392 -6.42 12.57 11.26
N TYR A 393 -6.18 13.61 10.45
CA TYR A 393 -4.81 14.09 10.19
C TYR A 393 -4.12 14.55 11.49
N PHE A 394 -4.80 15.36 12.30
CA PHE A 394 -4.21 15.90 13.53
C PHE A 394 -3.99 14.82 14.58
N LEU A 395 -4.91 13.86 14.69
CA LEU A 395 -4.73 12.67 15.51
C LEU A 395 -3.50 11.86 15.07
N LEU A 396 -3.37 11.53 13.78
CA LEU A 396 -2.23 10.77 13.27
C LEU A 396 -0.91 11.52 13.52
N LYS A 397 -0.92 12.85 13.39
CA LYS A 397 0.21 13.70 13.74
C LYS A 397 0.65 13.55 15.20
N GLU A 398 -0.30 13.47 16.12
CA GLU A 398 -0.01 13.24 17.55
C GLU A 398 0.50 11.82 17.81
N LEU A 399 0.00 10.82 17.09
CA LEU A 399 0.38 9.42 17.26
C LEU A 399 1.74 9.07 16.62
N TRP A 400 2.15 9.78 15.57
CA TRP A 400 3.31 9.42 14.76
C TRP A 400 4.57 10.26 14.99
N MET A 401 4.45 11.41 15.66
CA MET A 401 5.56 12.29 16.01
C MET A 401 6.04 12.03 17.43
#